data_AF-A0A3D3UF83-F1
#
_entry.id   AF-A0A3D3UF83-F1
#
_cell.length_a   1.000
_cell.length_b   1.000
_cell.length_c   1.000
_cell.angle_alpha   90.00
_cell.angle_beta   90.00
_cell.angle_gamma   90.00
#
_symmetry.space_group_name_H-M   'P 1'
#
loop_
_entity.id
_entity.type
_entity.pdbx_description
1 polymer ?
#
loop_
_entity_poly.entity_id
_entity_poly.type
_entity_poly.pdbx_seq_one_letter_code
_entity_poly.pdbx_strand_id
1 'polypeptide(L)'
;YHGTGKSTHVEQVAARLNWPCIRVNLDSHISRIDLIGKDAIVLQDGKQVTEFREGILPWALQHPCALVFDEYDAGRPDVMFVIQRVLEVDGKLTLLDQNKVIRPHPFFRLFSTTNTIGLGDTSGLYHGTQQINQGQMDRWNIVTTLNYLPHDAEV
;
A
#
# COMPACT_ATOMS: atom_id res chain seq x y z
N TYR A 1 -19.03 -5.08 5.09
CA TYR A 1 -18.71 -6.06 6.13
C TYR A 1 -17.39 -5.66 6.78
N HIS A 2 -17.38 -5.35 8.08
CA HIS A 2 -16.20 -4.82 8.80
C HIS A 2 -15.61 -5.92 9.69
N GLY A 3 -14.29 -5.99 9.88
CA GLY A 3 -13.72 -6.91 10.87
C GLY A 3 -13.69 -8.39 10.48
N THR A 4 -13.80 -8.72 9.17
CA THR A 4 -13.64 -10.10 8.65
C THR A 4 -12.18 -10.59 8.62
N GLY A 5 -11.24 -9.82 9.18
CA GLY A 5 -9.82 -10.21 9.22
C GLY A 5 -9.09 -10.16 7.88
N LYS A 6 -9.46 -9.26 6.96
CA LYS A 6 -8.82 -9.15 5.63
C LYS A 6 -7.31 -8.92 5.72
N SER A 7 -6.91 -7.90 6.47
CA SER A 7 -5.50 -7.52 6.63
C SER A 7 -4.75 -8.58 7.43
N THR A 8 -5.37 -9.13 8.48
CA THR A 8 -4.79 -10.19 9.30
C THR A 8 -4.62 -11.49 8.51
N HIS A 9 -5.49 -11.78 7.54
CA HIS A 9 -5.34 -12.95 6.67
C HIS A 9 -4.01 -12.92 5.90
N VAL A 10 -3.66 -11.76 5.30
CA VAL A 10 -2.38 -11.58 4.60
C VAL A 10 -1.20 -11.75 5.54
N GLU A 11 -1.26 -11.13 6.73
CA GLU A 11 -0.21 -11.23 7.75
C GLU A 11 0.00 -12.67 8.23
N GLN A 12 -1.08 -13.43 8.43
CA GLN A 12 -1.03 -14.82 8.88
C GLN A 12 -0.44 -15.76 7.83
N VAL A 13 -0.71 -15.50 6.54
CA VAL A 13 -0.09 -16.24 5.44
C VAL A 13 1.40 -15.89 5.35
N ALA A 14 1.75 -14.61 5.39
CA ALA A 14 3.15 -14.17 5.34
C ALA A 14 3.98 -14.72 6.51
N ALA A 15 3.42 -14.73 7.72
CA ALA A 15 4.05 -15.31 8.90
C ALA A 15 4.32 -16.82 8.74
N ARG A 16 3.36 -17.58 8.20
CA ARG A 16 3.56 -19.03 7.93
C ARG A 16 4.62 -19.31 6.86
N LEU A 17 4.79 -18.39 5.92
CA LEU A 17 5.79 -18.48 4.86
C LEU A 17 7.15 -17.88 5.25
N ASN A 18 7.28 -17.34 6.47
CA ASN A 18 8.45 -16.56 6.91
C ASN A 18 8.83 -15.44 5.92
N TRP A 19 7.81 -14.76 5.40
CA TRP A 19 7.96 -13.69 4.43
C TRP A 19 7.70 -12.33 5.10
N PRO A 20 8.67 -11.41 5.15
CA PRO A 20 8.51 -10.13 5.82
C PRO A 20 7.26 -9.38 5.33
N CYS A 21 6.38 -8.99 6.25
CA CYS A 21 5.12 -8.33 5.95
C CYS A 21 5.05 -6.97 6.63
N ILE A 22 4.78 -5.94 5.84
CA ILE A 22 4.68 -4.56 6.31
C ILE A 22 3.28 -4.07 5.99
N ARG A 23 2.57 -3.57 7.00
CA ARG A 23 1.25 -2.97 6.84
C ARG A 23 1.32 -1.46 6.99
N VAL A 24 0.72 -0.75 6.06
CA VAL A 24 0.55 0.71 6.06
C VAL A 24 -0.93 1.01 5.97
N ASN A 25 -1.48 1.74 6.94
CA ASN A 25 -2.89 2.14 6.90
C ASN A 25 -3.06 3.44 6.11
N LEU A 26 -4.04 3.51 5.21
CA LEU A 26 -4.30 4.70 4.38
C LEU A 26 -5.41 5.59 4.97
N ASP A 27 -5.38 5.82 6.28
CA ASP A 27 -6.36 6.57 7.08
C ASP A 27 -6.34 8.11 6.89
N SER A 28 -6.10 8.57 5.67
CA SER A 28 -5.94 9.98 5.25
C SER A 28 -4.74 10.76 5.82
N HIS A 29 -4.03 10.25 6.83
CA HIS A 29 -2.85 10.92 7.40
C HIS A 29 -1.57 10.66 6.60
N ILE A 30 -1.49 9.51 5.92
CA ILE A 30 -0.35 9.19 5.06
C ILE A 30 -0.28 10.19 3.91
N SER A 31 0.87 10.82 3.76
CA SER A 31 1.14 11.75 2.67
C SER A 31 1.96 11.08 1.55
N ARG A 32 1.99 11.74 0.39
CA ARG A 32 2.89 11.36 -0.71
C ARG A 32 4.36 11.29 -0.25
N ILE A 33 4.76 12.17 0.66
CA ILE A 33 6.12 12.24 1.18
C ILE A 33 6.45 11.03 2.05
N ASP A 34 5.51 10.56 2.86
CA ASP A 34 5.74 9.35 3.68
C ASP A 34 5.88 8.10 2.80
N LEU A 35 5.17 8.09 1.67
CA LEU A 35 5.19 6.99 0.71
C LEU A 35 6.47 6.97 -0.14
N ILE A 36 6.85 8.12 -0.73
CA ILE A 36 7.99 8.24 -1.66
C ILE A 36 9.30 8.57 -0.94
N GLY A 37 9.24 9.45 0.05
CA GLY A 37 10.41 10.02 0.70
C GLY A 37 10.56 11.52 0.46
N LYS A 38 11.58 12.09 1.10
CA LYS A 38 11.94 13.50 1.04
C LYS A 38 13.44 13.68 1.19
N ASP A 39 13.93 14.79 0.69
CA ASP A 39 15.24 15.29 1.08
C ASP A 39 15.22 15.73 2.55
N ALA A 40 16.23 15.30 3.28
CA ALA A 40 16.47 15.66 4.66
C ALA A 40 17.88 16.25 4.80
N ILE A 41 18.01 17.29 5.62
CA ILE A 41 19.32 17.79 6.01
C ILE A 41 19.82 16.90 7.15
N VAL A 42 20.96 16.25 6.91
CA VAL A 42 21.66 15.43 7.89
C VAL A 42 23.03 16.05 8.18
N LEU A 43 23.55 15.83 9.38
CA LEU A 43 24.92 16.20 9.73
C LEU A 43 25.84 15.02 9.43
N GLN A 44 26.78 15.22 8.52
CA GLN A 44 27.85 14.27 8.22
C GLN A 44 29.19 14.97 8.44
N ASP A 45 30.01 14.43 9.35
CA ASP A 45 31.30 15.01 9.75
C ASP A 45 31.23 16.50 10.11
N GLY A 46 30.17 16.89 10.82
CA GLY A 46 29.92 18.28 11.24
C GLY A 46 29.44 19.23 10.13
N LYS A 47 29.23 18.73 8.90
CA LYS A 47 28.72 19.51 7.77
C LYS A 47 27.25 19.16 7.49
N GLN A 48 26.46 20.17 7.15
CA GLN A 48 25.09 19.96 6.66
C GLN A 48 25.14 19.41 5.23
N VAL A 49 24.59 18.22 5.04
CA VAL A 49 24.47 17.55 3.76
C VAL A 49 23.00 17.25 3.51
N THR A 50 22.54 17.43 2.27
CA THR A 50 21.21 17.03 1.85
C THR A 50 21.25 15.58 1.39
N GLU A 51 20.48 14.73 2.05
CA GLU A 51 20.36 13.31 1.72
C GLU A 51 18.88 12.97 1.48
N PHE A 52 18.60 12.25 0.41
CA PHE A 52 17.26 11.73 0.18
C PHE A 52 16.98 10.57 1.13
N ARG A 53 15.94 10.71 1.96
CA ARG A 53 15.42 9.61 2.77
C ARG A 53 14.26 8.95 2.06
N GLU A 54 14.48 7.70 1.66
CA GLU A 54 13.45 6.87 1.01
C GLU A 54 12.23 6.69 1.93
N GLY A 55 11.05 6.86 1.35
CA GLY A 55 9.79 6.51 1.98
C GLY A 55 9.54 5.00 1.92
N ILE A 56 8.40 4.57 2.45
CA ILE A 56 8.12 3.14 2.61
C ILE A 56 8.01 2.39 1.28
N LEU A 57 7.51 3.04 0.22
CA LEU A 57 7.28 2.37 -1.06
C LEU A 57 8.57 2.10 -1.85
N PRO A 58 9.47 3.07 -2.10
CA PRO A 58 10.78 2.78 -2.70
C PRO A 58 11.57 1.73 -1.93
N TRP A 59 11.56 1.82 -0.60
CA TRP A 59 12.24 0.85 0.25
C TRP A 59 11.64 -0.54 0.03
N ALA A 60 10.32 -0.71 0.23
CA ALA A 60 9.68 -2.02 0.12
C ALA A 60 9.83 -2.64 -1.28
N LEU A 61 9.74 -1.83 -2.33
CA LEU A 61 9.89 -2.27 -3.72
C LEU A 61 11.25 -2.92 -3.98
N GLN A 62 12.30 -2.53 -3.24
CA GLN A 62 13.66 -3.06 -3.38
C GLN A 62 13.94 -4.30 -2.49
N HIS A 63 13.01 -4.69 -1.62
CA HIS A 63 13.20 -5.77 -0.64
C HIS A 63 12.27 -6.97 -0.89
N PRO A 64 12.66 -8.19 -0.46
CA PRO A 64 11.84 -9.39 -0.56
C PRO A 64 10.72 -9.40 0.50
N CYS A 65 9.76 -8.48 0.41
CA CYS A 65 8.68 -8.34 1.38
C CYS A 65 7.28 -8.27 0.74
N ALA A 66 6.27 -8.53 1.56
CA ALA A 66 4.89 -8.17 1.29
C ALA A 66 4.60 -6.78 1.88
N LEU A 67 4.12 -5.85 1.04
CA LEU A 67 3.58 -4.56 1.48
C LEU A 67 2.06 -4.62 1.40
N VAL A 68 1.38 -4.26 2.48
CA VAL A 68 -0.09 -4.26 2.58
C VAL A 68 -0.56 -2.83 2.80
N PHE A 69 -1.32 -2.29 1.84
CA PHE A 69 -2.07 -1.04 2.04
C PHE A 69 -3.45 -1.34 2.58
N ASP A 70 -3.64 -1.07 3.87
CA ASP A 70 -4.94 -1.18 4.52
C ASP A 70 -5.79 0.07 4.29
N GLU A 71 -7.12 -0.11 4.33
CA GLU A 71 -8.12 0.95 4.11
C GLU A 71 -7.87 1.72 2.80
N TYR A 72 -7.60 1.01 1.71
CA TYR A 72 -7.17 1.62 0.45
C TYR A 72 -8.15 2.62 -0.14
N ASP A 73 -9.45 2.39 0.06
CA ASP A 73 -10.51 3.33 -0.31
C ASP A 73 -10.52 4.63 0.53
N ALA A 74 -9.86 4.67 1.69
CA ALA A 74 -9.67 5.90 2.47
C ALA A 74 -8.44 6.73 2.05
N GLY A 75 -7.62 6.19 1.14
CA GLY A 75 -6.39 6.83 0.67
C GLY A 75 -6.64 8.15 -0.06
N ARG A 76 -5.80 9.15 0.24
CA ARG A 76 -5.86 10.45 -0.45
C ARG A 76 -5.53 10.30 -1.94
N PRO A 77 -6.19 11.04 -2.85
CA PRO A 77 -5.96 10.92 -4.29
C PRO A 77 -4.49 11.02 -4.72
N ASP A 78 -3.72 11.93 -4.12
CA ASP A 78 -2.29 12.15 -4.44
C ASP A 78 -1.39 10.97 -4.05
N VAL A 79 -1.76 10.24 -3.00
CA VAL A 79 -1.11 8.99 -2.55
C VAL A 79 -1.51 7.85 -3.49
N MET A 80 -2.79 7.75 -3.83
CA MET A 80 -3.32 6.72 -4.72
C MET A 80 -2.66 6.76 -6.10
N PHE A 81 -2.41 7.96 -6.64
CA PHE A 81 -1.67 8.12 -7.90
C PHE A 81 -0.24 7.57 -7.85
N VAL A 82 0.41 7.60 -6.69
CA VAL A 82 1.73 6.97 -6.55
C VAL A 82 1.60 5.45 -6.62
N ILE A 83 0.64 4.88 -5.89
CA ILE A 83 0.43 3.42 -5.85
C ILE A 83 0.06 2.90 -7.24
N GLN A 84 -0.79 3.61 -7.98
CA GLN A 84 -1.15 3.27 -9.37
C GLN A 84 0.07 3.06 -10.26
N ARG A 85 1.10 3.91 -10.15
CA ARG A 85 2.31 3.81 -10.98
C ARG A 85 3.06 2.50 -10.77
N VAL A 86 3.00 1.94 -9.56
CA VAL A 86 3.62 0.65 -9.22
C VAL A 86 2.74 -0.53 -9.65
N LEU A 87 1.44 -0.31 -9.87
CA LEU A 87 0.52 -1.32 -10.41
C LEU A 87 0.52 -1.38 -11.94
N GLU A 88 1.21 -0.46 -12.63
CA GLU A 88 1.39 -0.53 -14.09
C GLU A 88 2.20 -1.78 -14.49
N VAL A 89 2.08 -2.20 -15.76
CA VAL A 89 2.59 -3.49 -16.31
C VAL A 89 4.04 -3.83 -15.92
N ASP A 90 4.91 -2.82 -15.83
CA ASP A 90 6.33 -3.01 -15.51
C ASP A 90 6.67 -2.93 -14.00
N GLY A 91 5.72 -2.49 -13.17
CA GLY A 91 5.89 -2.30 -11.72
C GLY A 91 6.98 -1.32 -11.29
N LYS A 92 7.55 -0.56 -12.23
CA LYS A 92 8.69 0.33 -12.00
C LYS A 92 8.27 1.61 -11.31
N LEU A 93 9.06 2.03 -10.32
CA LEU A 93 8.92 3.33 -9.69
C LEU A 93 10.05 4.26 -10.15
N THR A 94 9.71 5.25 -10.99
CA THR A 94 10.65 6.30 -11.40
C THR A 94 10.60 7.47 -10.41
N LEU A 95 11.74 7.73 -9.76
CA LEU A 95 11.98 8.91 -8.92
C LEU A 95 12.68 9.97 -9.77
N LEU A 96 11.90 10.93 -10.29
CA LEU A 96 12.39 11.93 -11.25
C LEU A 96 13.45 12.85 -10.63
N ASP A 97 13.25 13.30 -9.40
CA ASP A 97 14.17 14.22 -8.72
C ASP A 97 15.55 13.60 -8.48
N GLN A 98 15.62 12.26 -8.44
CA GLN A 98 16.86 11.50 -8.29
C GLN A 98 17.39 10.91 -9.60
N ASN A 99 16.67 11.07 -10.72
CA ASN A 99 16.96 10.35 -11.97
C ASN A 99 17.13 8.83 -11.77
N LYS A 100 16.36 8.24 -10.85
CA LYS A 100 16.45 6.82 -10.45
C LYS A 100 15.22 6.05 -10.90
N VAL A 101 15.43 4.86 -11.47
CA VAL A 101 14.36 3.90 -11.76
C VAL A 101 14.51 2.70 -10.83
N ILE A 102 13.50 2.48 -10.00
CA ILE A 102 13.45 1.35 -9.07
C ILE A 102 12.61 0.25 -9.69
N ARG A 103 13.16 -0.96 -9.68
CA ARG A 103 12.48 -2.18 -10.14
C ARG A 103 12.05 -3.01 -8.93
N PRO A 104 10.86 -3.66 -8.98
CA PRO A 104 10.42 -4.54 -7.92
C PRO A 104 11.39 -5.70 -7.74
N HIS A 105 11.71 -5.99 -6.49
CA HIS A 105 12.41 -7.21 -6.11
C HIS A 105 11.58 -8.44 -6.57
N PRO A 106 12.16 -9.54 -7.06
CA PRO A 106 11.40 -10.70 -7.54
C PRO A 106 10.41 -11.29 -6.53
N PHE A 107 10.75 -11.18 -5.24
CA PHE A 107 9.93 -11.62 -4.10
C PHE A 107 9.13 -10.49 -3.41
N PHE A 108 9.09 -9.29 -4.00
CA PHE A 108 8.19 -8.24 -3.55
C PHE A 108 6.75 -8.58 -3.96
N ARG A 109 5.77 -8.39 -3.07
CA ARG A 109 4.36 -8.38 -3.46
C ARG A 109 3.62 -7.24 -2.77
N LEU A 110 2.64 -6.72 -3.48
CA LEU A 110 1.78 -5.66 -3.03
C LEU A 110 0.37 -6.20 -2.82
N PHE A 111 -0.18 -5.92 -1.65
CA PHE A 111 -1.54 -6.26 -1.26
C PHE A 111 -2.28 -4.99 -0.87
N SER A 112 -3.61 -5.05 -0.96
CA SER A 112 -4.47 -3.99 -0.49
C SER A 112 -5.77 -4.55 0.05
N THR A 113 -6.31 -3.91 1.08
CA THR A 113 -7.61 -4.22 1.66
C THR A 113 -8.50 -2.99 1.62
N THR A 114 -9.76 -3.20 1.23
CA THR A 114 -10.80 -2.17 1.14
C THR A 114 -12.07 -2.73 1.78
N ASN A 115 -12.89 -1.85 2.35
CA ASN A 115 -14.17 -2.24 2.92
C ASN A 115 -15.34 -2.08 1.94
N THR A 116 -15.21 -1.20 0.95
CA THR A 116 -16.29 -0.87 -0.01
C THR A 116 -16.10 -1.48 -1.39
N ILE A 117 -15.04 -2.27 -1.62
CA ILE A 117 -14.66 -2.80 -2.95
C ILE A 117 -14.47 -1.64 -3.95
N GLY A 118 -14.11 -0.45 -3.45
CA GLY A 118 -13.94 0.75 -4.26
C GLY A 118 -15.25 1.42 -4.72
N LEU A 119 -16.41 0.98 -4.24
CA LEU A 119 -17.68 1.68 -4.50
C LEU A 119 -17.85 2.94 -3.65
N GLY A 120 -16.95 3.16 -2.69
CA GLY A 120 -17.10 4.22 -1.69
C GLY A 120 -18.26 3.93 -0.73
N ASP A 121 -18.58 4.92 0.10
CA ASP A 121 -19.65 4.74 1.08
C ASP A 121 -21.05 4.93 0.46
N THR A 122 -21.59 3.86 -0.11
CA THR A 122 -22.98 3.84 -0.60
C THR A 122 -24.01 3.70 0.53
N SER A 123 -23.56 3.49 1.77
CA SER A 123 -24.40 3.08 2.91
C SER A 123 -24.47 4.09 4.06
N GLY A 124 -23.54 5.04 4.12
CA GLY A 124 -23.32 5.95 5.25
C GLY A 124 -22.52 5.35 6.42
N LEU A 125 -22.03 4.10 6.30
CA LEU A 125 -21.35 3.37 7.37
C LEU A 125 -19.82 3.49 7.32
N TYR A 126 -19.26 3.96 6.20
CA TYR A 126 -17.81 4.00 5.95
C TYR A 126 -17.35 5.43 5.68
N HIS A 127 -17.56 6.31 6.66
CA HIS A 127 -17.09 7.69 6.58
C HIS A 127 -15.59 7.77 6.26
N GLY A 128 -15.24 8.58 5.26
CA GLY A 128 -13.86 8.78 4.81
C GLY A 128 -13.43 7.88 3.65
N THR A 129 -14.24 6.90 3.25
CA THR A 129 -13.97 6.11 2.03
C THR A 129 -14.39 6.87 0.78
N GLN A 130 -13.56 6.74 -0.26
CA GLN A 130 -13.77 7.33 -1.57
C GLN A 130 -14.06 6.25 -2.60
N GLN A 131 -14.83 6.61 -3.62
CA GLN A 131 -14.99 5.75 -4.78
C GLN A 131 -13.64 5.61 -5.49
N ILE A 132 -13.19 4.38 -5.71
CA ILE A 132 -11.97 4.09 -6.43
C ILE A 132 -12.30 4.14 -7.93
N ASN A 133 -11.44 4.80 -8.70
CA ASN A 133 -11.60 4.82 -10.15
C ASN A 133 -11.48 3.40 -10.73
N GLN A 134 -12.37 3.02 -11.65
CA GLN A 134 -12.39 1.69 -12.27
C GLN A 134 -11.03 1.28 -12.86
N GLY A 135 -10.33 2.20 -13.51
CA GLY A 135 -9.01 1.94 -14.06
C GLY A 135 -7.95 1.63 -12.99
N GLN A 136 -8.13 2.08 -11.74
CA GLN A 136 -7.26 1.63 -10.64
C GLN A 136 -7.58 0.20 -10.23
N MET A 137 -8.87 -0.15 -10.15
CA MET A 137 -9.30 -1.51 -9.81
C MET A 137 -8.80 -2.52 -10.84
N ASP A 138 -8.88 -2.19 -12.13
CA ASP A 138 -8.46 -3.08 -13.23
C ASP A 138 -6.94 -3.34 -13.28
N ARG A 139 -6.13 -2.54 -12.57
CA ARG A 139 -4.68 -2.74 -12.47
C ARG A 139 -4.27 -3.72 -11.38
N TRP A 140 -5.21 -4.14 -10.52
CA TRP A 140 -4.94 -5.19 -9.56
C TRP A 140 -5.05 -6.56 -10.24
N ASN A 141 -3.96 -7.31 -10.21
CA ASN A 141 -3.91 -8.63 -10.84
C ASN A 141 -4.93 -9.62 -10.29
N ILE A 142 -5.27 -9.51 -9.00
CA ILE A 142 -6.21 -10.39 -8.30
C ILE A 142 -7.09 -9.52 -7.40
N VAL A 143 -8.40 -9.67 -7.54
CA VAL A 143 -9.40 -9.10 -6.63
C VAL A 143 -10.20 -10.25 -6.05
N THR A 144 -10.26 -10.34 -4.73
CA THR A 144 -11.00 -11.39 -4.01
C THR A 144 -11.82 -10.80 -2.87
N THR A 145 -12.94 -11.43 -2.58
CA THR A 145 -13.84 -11.03 -1.49
C THR A 145 -13.69 -12.00 -0.33
N LEU A 146 -13.36 -11.47 0.85
CA LEU A 146 -13.35 -12.25 2.09
C LEU A 146 -14.61 -11.94 2.90
N ASN A 147 -15.55 -12.88 2.85
CA ASN A 147 -16.79 -12.85 3.64
C ASN A 147 -16.58 -13.52 5.00
N TYR A 148 -17.52 -13.29 5.92
CA TYR A 148 -17.59 -14.05 7.17
C TYR A 148 -17.69 -15.54 6.89
N LEU A 149 -17.21 -16.32 7.85
CA LEU A 149 -17.44 -17.75 7.80
C LEU A 149 -18.95 -18.01 8.00
N PRO A 150 -19.48 -19.10 7.43
CA PRO A 150 -20.77 -19.63 7.85
C PRO A 150 -20.83 -19.71 9.39
N HIS A 151 -21.98 -19.38 9.99
CA HIS A 151 -22.11 -19.25 11.44
C HIS A 151 -21.66 -20.51 12.21
N ASP A 152 -21.84 -21.69 11.64
CA ASP A 152 -21.40 -22.98 12.18
C ASP A 152 -19.88 -23.15 12.26
N ALA A 153 -19.10 -22.35 11.53
CA ALA A 153 -17.64 -22.35 11.55
C ALA A 153 -17.02 -21.19 12.35
N GLU A 154 -17.84 -20.27 12.90
CA GLU A 154 -17.37 -19.20 13.80
C GLU A 154 -17.42 -19.58 15.30
N VAL A 155 -18.07 -20.71 15.65
CA VAL A 155 -18.27 -21.17 17.05
C VAL A 155 -17.32 -22.30 17.42
#